data_AF-X1BDM7-F1
#
_entry.id   AF-X1BDM7-F1
#
_cell.length_a   1.000
_cell.length_b   1.000
_cell.length_c   1.000
_cell.angle_alpha   90.00
_cell.angle_beta   90.00
_cell.angle_gamma   90.00
#
_symmetry.space_group_name_H-M   'P 1'
#
loop_
_entity.id
_entity.type
_entity.pdbx_description
1 polymer ?
#
loop_
_entity_poly.entity_id
_entity_poly.type
_entity_poly.pdbx_seq_one_letter_code
_entity_poly.pdbx_strand_id
1 'polypeptide(L)'
;MVSEGNFYQGGEPIKETYAKAGVNIDAADKATELIGKHARSTLRPEVLSGVGFFGGLYEFKGYKEPVLVSSTDSVGTKLKIANALAKHDTIGIDIVNH
;
A
#
# COMPACT_ATOMS: atom_id res chain seq x y z
N MET A 1 -5.85 15.88 -29.19
CA MET A 1 -7.21 15.55 -28.72
C MET A 1 -7.38 14.05 -28.89
N VAL A 2 -7.08 13.27 -27.84
CA VAL A 2 -7.29 11.83 -27.85
C VAL A 2 -8.75 11.60 -27.44
N SER A 3 -9.52 11.04 -28.36
CA SER A 3 -10.91 10.64 -28.19
C SER A 3 -11.05 9.68 -27.01
N GLU A 4 -12.00 9.93 -26.12
CA GLU A 4 -12.48 8.97 -25.11
C GLU A 4 -13.11 7.77 -25.82
N GLY A 5 -12.30 6.78 -26.19
CA GLY A 5 -12.78 5.50 -26.69
C GLY A 5 -13.11 4.62 -25.51
N ASN A 6 -14.40 4.29 -25.31
CA ASN A 6 -14.80 3.26 -24.37
C ASN A 6 -14.20 1.92 -24.81
N PHE A 7 -13.25 1.42 -24.03
CA PHE A 7 -12.64 0.11 -24.26
C PHE A 7 -13.56 -0.98 -23.68
N TYR A 8 -13.83 -2.03 -24.47
CA TYR A 8 -14.68 -3.16 -24.11
C TYR A 8 -13.87 -4.46 -24.16
N GLN A 9 -14.07 -5.35 -23.18
CA GLN A 9 -13.53 -6.71 -23.20
C GLN A 9 -14.66 -7.71 -22.98
N GLY A 10 -14.89 -8.60 -23.97
CA GLY A 10 -15.98 -9.58 -23.89
C GLY A 10 -17.41 -9.01 -23.96
N GLY A 11 -17.57 -7.78 -24.49
CA GLY A 11 -18.88 -7.11 -24.65
C GLY A 11 -19.25 -6.15 -23.52
N GLU A 12 -18.47 -6.07 -22.45
CA GLU A 12 -18.69 -5.19 -21.30
C GLU A 12 -17.60 -4.11 -21.21
N PRO A 13 -17.90 -2.91 -20.65
CA PRO A 13 -16.90 -1.88 -20.41
C PRO A 13 -15.75 -2.42 -19.53
N ILE A 14 -14.50 -2.03 -19.81
CA ILE A 14 -13.33 -2.48 -19.03
C ILE A 14 -13.48 -2.15 -17.52
N LYS A 15 -14.06 -0.99 -17.20
CA LYS A 15 -14.32 -0.60 -15.80
C LYS A 15 -15.22 -1.61 -15.07
N GLU A 16 -16.22 -2.14 -15.76
CA GLU A 16 -17.18 -3.10 -15.18
C GLU A 16 -16.59 -4.50 -15.04
N THR A 17 -15.72 -4.92 -15.96
CA THR A 17 -14.99 -6.19 -15.84
C THR A 17 -13.99 -6.18 -14.69
N TYR A 18 -13.28 -5.05 -14.46
CA TYR A 18 -12.40 -4.86 -13.30
C TYR A 18 -13.18 -4.91 -11.97
N ALA A 19 -14.34 -4.25 -11.92
CA ALA A 19 -15.21 -4.26 -10.74
C ALA A 19 -15.77 -5.66 -10.44
N LYS A 20 -16.18 -6.41 -11.47
CA LYS A 20 -16.65 -7.80 -11.33
C LYS A 20 -15.54 -8.75 -10.81
N ALA A 21 -14.28 -8.44 -11.06
CA ALA A 21 -13.14 -9.16 -10.49
C ALA A 21 -12.87 -8.80 -9.00
N GLY A 22 -13.70 -7.93 -8.40
CA GLY A 22 -13.56 -7.48 -7.01
C GLY A 22 -12.61 -6.28 -6.85
N VAL A 23 -12.16 -5.67 -7.94
CA VAL A 23 -11.24 -4.52 -7.89
C VAL A 23 -12.02 -3.21 -7.93
N ASN A 24 -11.85 -2.41 -6.89
CA ASN A 24 -12.41 -1.06 -6.83
C ASN A 24 -11.26 -0.04 -6.82
N ILE A 25 -11.05 0.60 -7.98
CA ILE A 25 -9.97 1.60 -8.19
C ILE A 25 -10.20 2.82 -7.29
N ASP A 26 -11.43 3.34 -7.23
CA ASP A 26 -11.76 4.51 -6.42
C ASP A 26 -11.51 4.26 -4.92
N ALA A 27 -11.80 3.03 -4.45
CA ALA A 27 -11.49 2.62 -3.09
C ALA A 27 -9.98 2.48 -2.84
N ALA A 28 -9.22 1.97 -3.81
CA ALA A 28 -7.77 1.86 -3.73
C ALA A 28 -7.10 3.25 -3.68
N ASP A 29 -7.55 4.19 -4.51
CA ASP A 29 -7.04 5.57 -4.52
C ASP A 29 -7.33 6.26 -3.19
N LYS A 30 -8.56 6.13 -2.67
CA LYS A 30 -8.93 6.66 -1.35
C LYS A 30 -8.09 6.05 -0.22
N ALA A 31 -7.88 4.74 -0.24
CA ALA A 31 -7.04 4.06 0.75
C ALA A 31 -5.59 4.59 0.68
N THR A 32 -5.05 4.75 -0.53
CA THR A 32 -3.71 5.29 -0.77
C THR A 32 -3.56 6.72 -0.22
N GLU A 33 -4.56 7.58 -0.43
CA GLU A 33 -4.57 8.94 0.10
C GLU A 33 -4.53 8.96 1.64
N LEU A 34 -5.38 8.13 2.27
CA LEU A 34 -5.48 8.05 3.73
C LEU A 34 -4.21 7.48 4.36
N ILE A 35 -3.72 6.35 3.85
CA ILE A 35 -2.45 5.75 4.29
C ILE A 35 -1.30 6.71 4.07
N GLY A 36 -1.29 7.41 2.93
CA GLY A 36 -0.28 8.39 2.60
C GLY A 36 -0.17 9.54 3.61
N LYS A 37 -1.27 9.97 4.23
CA LYS A 37 -1.26 10.97 5.31
C LYS A 37 -0.45 10.51 6.51
N HIS A 38 -0.57 9.24 6.89
CA HIS A 38 0.18 8.66 8.01
C HIS A 38 1.62 8.29 7.63
N ALA A 39 1.85 7.74 6.44
CA ALA A 39 3.19 7.37 5.99
C ALA A 39 4.12 8.57 5.80
N ARG A 40 3.58 9.75 5.43
CA ARG A 40 4.40 10.96 5.25
C ARG A 40 5.17 11.37 6.50
N SER A 41 4.65 11.14 7.70
CA SER A 41 5.35 11.49 8.94
C SER A 41 6.56 10.59 9.23
N THR A 42 6.75 9.49 8.49
CA THR A 42 7.86 8.55 8.69
C THR A 42 8.96 8.70 7.64
N LEU A 43 8.83 9.65 6.71
CA LEU A 43 9.80 9.85 5.63
C LEU A 43 11.13 10.38 6.17
N ARG A 44 12.22 9.93 5.55
CA ARG A 44 13.58 10.39 5.82
C ARG A 44 14.22 10.99 4.55
N PRO A 45 15.30 11.78 4.67
CA PRO A 45 15.99 12.39 3.51
C PRO A 45 16.52 11.39 2.48
N GLU A 46 16.70 10.13 2.87
CA GLU A 46 17.16 9.05 1.98
C GLU A 46 16.05 8.48 1.10
N VAL A 47 14.79 8.77 1.39
CA VAL A 47 13.66 8.30 0.57
C VAL A 47 13.60 9.13 -0.72
N LEU A 48 13.69 8.47 -1.87
CA LEU A 48 13.75 9.11 -3.18
C LEU A 48 12.38 9.32 -3.85
N SER A 49 11.33 8.67 -3.35
CA SER A 49 9.98 8.75 -3.89
C SER A 49 8.92 8.90 -2.80
N GLY A 50 7.83 9.61 -3.12
CA GLY A 50 6.66 9.71 -2.26
C GLY A 50 5.73 8.49 -2.34
N VAL A 51 4.65 8.53 -1.56
CA VAL A 51 3.58 7.52 -1.60
C VAL A 51 2.84 7.58 -2.93
N GLY A 52 2.51 6.41 -3.50
CA GLY A 52 1.68 6.29 -4.72
C GLY A 52 2.41 5.77 -5.95
N PHE A 53 3.72 5.53 -5.87
CA PHE A 53 4.46 4.79 -6.92
C PHE A 53 4.43 3.28 -6.65
N PHE A 54 4.70 2.46 -7.66
CA PHE A 54 4.69 0.98 -7.58
C PHE A 54 5.63 0.43 -6.48
N GLY A 55 6.68 1.16 -6.13
CA GLY A 55 7.61 0.80 -5.07
C GLY A 55 8.22 2.01 -4.38
N GLY A 56 8.65 1.81 -3.14
CA GLY A 56 9.45 2.78 -2.39
C GLY A 56 10.92 2.71 -2.81
N LEU A 57 11.57 3.87 -2.88
CA LEU A 57 12.99 3.99 -3.23
C LEU A 57 13.76 4.59 -2.06
N TYR A 58 14.88 3.99 -1.68
CA TYR A 58 15.72 4.43 -0.56
C TYR A 58 17.20 4.43 -0.94
N GLU A 59 17.88 5.53 -0.68
CA GLU A 59 19.31 5.72 -0.99
C GLU A 59 20.20 5.46 0.24
N PHE A 60 21.16 4.54 0.14
CA PHE A 60 22.12 4.30 1.21
C PHE A 60 23.27 5.32 1.16
N LYS A 61 23.26 6.29 2.07
CA LYS A 61 24.33 7.30 2.20
C LYS A 61 25.27 6.96 3.37
N GLY A 62 26.56 7.16 3.18
CA GLY A 62 27.58 7.05 4.25
C GLY A 62 28.08 5.64 4.57
N TYR A 63 27.69 4.63 3.79
CA TYR A 63 28.18 3.26 3.94
C TYR A 63 29.22 2.93 2.87
N LYS A 64 30.30 2.24 3.25
CA LYS A 64 31.35 1.80 2.30
C LYS A 64 30.97 0.49 1.62
N GLU A 65 30.53 -0.49 2.39
CA GLU A 65 30.19 -1.86 1.95
C GLU A 65 28.95 -2.33 2.75
N PRO A 66 27.76 -1.76 2.49
CA PRO A 66 26.57 -2.10 3.26
C PRO A 66 26.09 -3.53 2.99
N VAL A 67 25.57 -4.18 4.03
CA VAL A 67 24.86 -5.46 3.93
C VAL A 67 23.39 -5.23 4.22
N LEU A 68 22.52 -5.78 3.38
CA LEU A 68 21.07 -5.71 3.56
C LEU A 68 20.57 -6.93 4.33
N VAL A 69 19.78 -6.67 5.35
CA VAL A 69 19.01 -7.68 6.07
C VAL A 69 17.54 -7.35 5.90
N SER A 70 16.75 -8.37 5.57
CA SER A 70 15.30 -8.25 5.38
C SER A 70 14.60 -9.43 6.05
N SER A 71 13.48 -9.15 6.71
CA SER A 71 12.55 -10.14 7.25
C SER A 71 11.14 -9.85 6.77
N THR A 72 10.28 -10.85 6.87
CA THR A 72 8.84 -10.71 6.68
C THR A 72 8.15 -11.48 7.78
N ASP A 73 7.17 -10.86 8.41
CA ASP A 73 6.54 -11.38 9.62
C ASP A 73 5.03 -11.11 9.60
N SER A 74 4.31 -11.64 10.59
CA SER A 74 2.86 -11.46 10.71
C SER A 74 2.45 -11.26 12.16
N VAL A 75 1.31 -10.59 12.39
CA VAL A 75 0.77 -10.41 13.75
C VAL A 75 0.20 -11.72 14.34
N GLY A 76 -0.08 -12.71 13.48
CA GLY A 76 -0.63 -14.00 13.89
C GLY A 76 -2.05 -13.91 14.47
N THR A 77 -2.36 -14.79 15.42
CA THR A 77 -3.71 -14.97 15.97
C THR A 77 -4.24 -13.78 16.77
N LYS A 78 -3.39 -12.81 17.12
CA LYS A 78 -3.81 -11.56 17.79
C LYS A 78 -4.78 -10.74 16.93
N LEU A 79 -4.76 -10.90 15.60
CA LEU A 79 -5.77 -10.33 14.70
C LEU A 79 -7.21 -10.77 15.05
N LYS A 80 -7.40 -11.97 15.58
CA LYS A 80 -8.73 -12.45 16.03
C LYS A 80 -9.26 -11.61 17.19
N ILE A 81 -8.37 -11.21 18.11
CA ILE A 81 -8.72 -10.35 19.25
C ILE A 81 -9.03 -8.94 18.77
N ALA A 82 -8.18 -8.36 17.90
CA ALA A 82 -8.42 -7.04 17.31
C ALA A 82 -9.79 -6.97 16.61
N ASN A 83 -10.15 -8.01 15.85
CA ASN A 83 -11.45 -8.10 15.20
C ASN A 83 -12.61 -8.26 16.19
N ALA A 84 -12.48 -9.14 17.18
CA ALA A 84 -13.52 -9.35 18.20
C ALA A 84 -13.82 -8.09 19.01
N LEU A 85 -12.81 -7.23 19.20
CA LEU A 85 -12.94 -5.95 19.91
C LEU A 85 -13.24 -4.77 18.97
N ALA A 86 -13.33 -4.99 17.66
CA ALA A 86 -13.43 -3.95 16.63
C ALA A 86 -12.39 -2.82 16.80
N LYS A 87 -11.16 -3.18 17.21
CA LYS A 87 -10.08 -2.25 17.51
C LYS A 87 -8.87 -2.53 16.61
N HIS A 88 -8.65 -1.65 15.63
CA HIS A 88 -7.61 -1.81 14.58
C HIS A 88 -6.54 -0.72 14.59
N ASP A 89 -6.66 0.28 15.45
CA ASP A 89 -5.77 1.45 15.53
C ASP A 89 -4.37 1.11 16.08
N THR A 90 -4.23 0.02 16.84
CA THR A 90 -2.95 -0.37 17.44
C THR A 90 -2.31 -1.60 16.82
N ILE A 91 -3.06 -2.42 16.08
CA ILE A 91 -2.56 -3.71 15.58
C ILE A 91 -1.44 -3.56 14.54
N GLY A 92 -1.39 -2.41 13.86
CA GLY A 92 -0.29 -2.03 12.97
C GLY A 92 1.03 -1.74 13.68
N ILE A 93 1.02 -1.50 15.00
CA ILE A 93 2.24 -1.35 15.80
C ILE A 93 2.86 -2.73 16.07
N ASP A 94 2.02 -3.74 16.31
CA ASP A 94 2.47 -5.10 16.59
C ASP A 94 3.21 -5.74 15.41
N ILE A 95 2.83 -5.44 14.17
CA ILE A 95 3.53 -5.95 12.98
C ILE A 95 4.92 -5.32 12.79
N VAL A 96 5.12 -4.08 13.26
CA VAL A 96 6.41 -3.37 13.12
C VAL A 96 7.41 -3.84 14.19
N ASN A 97 6.92 -4.20 15.38
CA ASN A 97 7.75 -4.54 16.54
C ASN A 97 7.87 -6.05 16.79
N HIS A 98 7.67 -6.88 15.75
CA HIS A 98 7.76 -8.34 15.87
C HIS A 98 9.20 -8.79 16.19
#